data_AF-A0AAV8XH55-F1
#
_entry.id   AF-A0AAV8XH55-F1
#
_cell.length_a   1.000
_cell.length_b   1.000
_cell.length_c   1.000
_cell.angle_alpha   90.00
_cell.angle_beta   90.00
_cell.angle_gamma   90.00
#
_symmetry.space_group_name_H-M   'P 1'
#
loop_
_entity.id
_entity.type
_entity.pdbx_description
1 polymer ?
#
loop_
_entity_poly.entity_id
_entity_poly.type
_entity_poly.pdbx_seq_one_letter_code
_entity_poly.pdbx_strand_id
1 'polypeptide(L)'
;MEENPQSTSTLVASENEVSQTTVIHILRKENHHPYKFQLVQELNEDDPDRRLQFCEIIMNLCHTNPKYSFRSSHVLSKQHSEPSKLQELAAKNRAAPFFNA
;
A
#
# COMPACT_ATOMS: atom_id res chain seq x y z
N MET A 1 5.97 8.05 -20.24
CA MET A 1 5.89 8.96 -19.09
C MET A 1 6.32 8.16 -17.88
N GLU A 2 7.33 8.63 -17.16
CA GLU A 2 7.77 8.00 -15.93
C GLU A 2 6.78 8.39 -14.83
N GLU A 3 6.11 7.40 -14.22
CA GLU A 3 5.19 7.67 -13.12
C GLU A 3 5.98 8.14 -11.90
N ASN A 4 5.78 9.40 -11.50
CA ASN A 4 6.33 9.95 -10.27
C ASN A 4 5.23 10.04 -9.20
N PRO A 5 5.21 9.15 -8.19
CA PRO A 5 4.24 9.20 -7.09
C PRO A 5 4.33 10.49 -6.27
N GLN A 6 5.41 11.25 -6.44
CA GLN A 6 5.65 12.53 -5.79
C GLN A 6 5.18 13.73 -6.63
N SER A 7 4.46 13.54 -7.73
CA SER A 7 3.87 14.67 -8.46
C SER A 7 2.69 15.26 -7.68
N THR A 8 2.59 16.58 -7.63
CA THR A 8 1.45 17.27 -7.01
C THR A 8 0.23 17.19 -7.94
N SER A 9 -0.98 17.20 -7.39
CA SER A 9 -2.21 17.20 -8.21
C SER A 9 -2.31 18.40 -9.15
N THR A 10 -1.69 19.52 -8.79
CA THR A 10 -1.56 20.71 -9.64
C THR A 10 -0.61 20.50 -10.81
N LEU A 11 0.53 19.81 -10.59
CA LEU A 11 1.47 19.49 -11.67
C LEU A 11 0.82 18.53 -12.67
N VAL A 12 0.20 17.46 -12.17
CA VAL A 12 -0.53 16.48 -13.00
C VAL A 12 -1.65 17.17 -13.79
N ALA A 13 -2.35 18.13 -13.19
CA ALA A 13 -3.37 18.92 -13.87
C ALA A 13 -2.78 19.74 -15.04
N SER A 14 -1.65 20.42 -14.82
CA SER A 14 -0.98 21.19 -15.87
C SER A 14 -0.43 20.33 -17.01
N GLU A 15 0.15 19.17 -16.69
CA GLU A 15 0.73 18.25 -17.69
C GLU A 15 -0.33 17.59 -18.56
N ASN A 16 -1.56 17.45 -18.06
CA ASN A 16 -2.67 16.78 -18.73
C ASN A 16 -3.75 17.75 -19.22
N GLU A 17 -3.55 19.06 -19.11
CA GLU A 17 -4.50 20.12 -19.51
C GLU A 17 -5.92 19.94 -18.93
N VAL A 18 -6.00 19.40 -17.70
CA VAL A 18 -7.26 19.20 -16.99
C VAL A 18 -7.32 20.07 -15.73
N SER A 19 -8.52 20.24 -15.18
CA SER A 19 -8.65 20.89 -13.87
C SER A 19 -8.07 20.02 -12.76
N GLN A 20 -7.50 20.64 -11.73
CA GLN A 20 -7.05 19.93 -10.52
C GLN A 20 -8.18 19.12 -9.87
N THR A 21 -9.42 19.63 -9.91
CA THR A 21 -10.61 18.93 -9.41
C THR A 21 -10.84 17.61 -10.12
N THR A 22 -10.63 17.58 -11.45
CA THR A 22 -10.73 16.36 -12.27
C THR A 22 -9.69 15.34 -11.82
N VAL A 23 -8.44 15.76 -11.60
CA VAL A 23 -7.37 14.90 -11.10
C VAL A 23 -7.74 14.29 -9.75
N ILE A 24 -8.20 15.11 -8.80
CA ILE A 24 -8.61 14.63 -7.47
C ILE A 24 -9.78 13.64 -7.56
N HIS A 25 -10.74 13.90 -8.45
CA HIS A 25 -11.89 13.01 -8.65
C HIS A 25 -11.45 11.64 -9.18
N ILE A 26 -10.55 11.61 -10.16
CA ILE A 26 -9.97 10.38 -10.70
C ILE A 26 -9.19 9.63 -9.62
N LEU A 27 -8.32 10.31 -8.87
CA LEU A 27 -7.54 9.68 -7.80
C LEU A 27 -8.45 9.04 -6.75
N ARG A 28 -9.51 9.72 -6.32
CA ARG A 28 -10.49 9.18 -5.37
C ARG A 28 -11.25 7.98 -5.96
N LYS A 29 -11.68 8.07 -7.22
CA LYS A 29 -12.39 6.99 -7.92
C LYS A 29 -11.55 5.71 -7.99
N GLU A 30 -10.26 5.87 -8.28
CA GLU A 30 -9.30 4.77 -8.38
C GLU A 30 -8.71 4.38 -7.00
N ASN A 31 -9.25 4.89 -5.89
CA ASN A 31 -8.76 4.66 -4.52
C ASN A 31 -7.29 5.04 -4.28
N HIS A 32 -6.72 5.89 -5.14
CA HIS A 32 -5.40 6.47 -4.93
C HIS A 32 -5.50 7.62 -3.95
N HIS A 33 -4.83 7.48 -2.81
CA HIS A 33 -4.93 8.47 -1.75
C HIS A 33 -3.93 9.61 -2.04
N PRO A 34 -4.39 10.87 -2.18
CA PRO A 34 -3.55 11.98 -2.63
C PRO A 34 -2.59 12.52 -1.56
N TYR A 35 -2.48 11.86 -0.40
CA TYR A 35 -1.55 12.28 0.65
C TYR A 35 -0.17 11.70 0.40
N LYS A 36 0.84 12.55 0.50
CA LYS A 36 2.23 12.13 0.63
C LYS A 36 2.52 11.92 2.10
N PHE A 37 3.05 10.75 2.45
CA PHE A 37 3.63 10.57 3.77
C PHE A 37 4.92 11.39 3.84
N GLN A 38 4.85 12.55 4.49
CA GLN A 38 6.02 13.36 4.77
C GLN A 38 6.57 12.96 6.13
N LEU A 39 7.75 12.35 6.13
CA LEU A 39 8.53 12.17 7.34
C LEU A 39 8.97 13.56 7.82
N VAL A 40 8.28 14.09 8.84
CA VAL A 40 8.63 15.37 9.48
C VAL A 40 9.93 15.22 10.29
N GLN A 41 10.27 14.00 10.68
CA GLN A 41 11.48 13.62 11.40
C GLN A 41 12.23 12.56 10.58
N GLU A 42 13.55 12.68 10.48
CA GLU A 42 14.38 11.65 9.87
C GLU A 42 14.28 10.34 10.67
N LEU A 43 14.32 9.21 9.97
CA LEU A 43 14.37 7.90 10.61
C LEU A 43 15.81 7.62 11.04
N ASN A 44 15.99 7.23 12.30
CA ASN A 44 17.24 6.64 12.75
C ASN A 44 17.44 5.26 12.13
N GLU A 45 18.69 4.79 12.08
CA GLU A 45 19.06 3.49 11.50
C GLU A 45 18.24 2.33 12.12
N ASP A 46 17.93 2.38 13.41
CA ASP A 46 17.14 1.37 14.13
C ASP A 46 15.61 1.52 13.97
N ASP A 47 15.11 2.64 13.45
CA ASP A 47 13.67 2.91 13.43
C ASP A 47 12.85 1.90 12.62
N PRO A 48 13.32 1.35 11.49
CA PRO A 48 12.61 0.28 10.79
C PRO A 48 12.30 -0.91 11.70
N ASP A 49 13.30 -1.38 12.46
CA ASP A 49 13.15 -2.52 13.36
C ASP A 49 12.25 -2.19 14.55
N ARG A 50 12.43 -1.00 15.16
CA ARG A 50 11.58 -0.54 16.27
C ARG A 50 10.11 -0.40 15.86
N ARG A 51 9.85 0.10 14.65
CA ARG A 51 8.50 0.22 14.08
C ARG A 51 7.87 -1.15 13.86
N LEU A 52 8.64 -2.11 13.33
CA LEU A 52 8.16 -3.47 13.14
C LEU A 52 7.80 -4.14 14.48
N GLN A 53 8.72 -4.08 15.45
CA GLN A 53 8.49 -4.62 16.80
C GLN A 53 7.25 -4.00 17.47
N PHE A 54 7.10 -2.68 17.36
CA PHE A 54 5.90 -2.00 17.87
C PHE A 54 4.62 -2.55 17.23
N CYS A 55 4.58 -2.68 15.91
CA CYS A 55 3.43 -3.23 15.20
C CYS A 55 3.11 -4.66 15.65
N GLU A 56 4.12 -5.52 15.78
CA GLU A 56 3.95 -6.90 16.28
C GLU A 56 3.37 -6.94 17.70
N ILE A 57 3.88 -6.10 18.60
CA ILE A 57 3.39 -5.98 19.97
C ILE A 57 1.91 -5.57 19.96
N ILE A 58 1.55 -4.53 19.20
CA ILE A 58 0.17 -4.05 19.13
C ILE A 58 -0.76 -5.09 18.50
N MET A 59 -0.35 -5.76 17.42
CA MET A 59 -1.15 -6.83 16.80
C MET A 59 -1.42 -7.97 17.80
N ASN A 60 -0.40 -8.39 18.54
CA ASN A 60 -0.55 -9.40 19.58
C ASN A 60 -1.48 -8.94 20.72
N LEU A 61 -1.39 -7.69 21.14
CA LEU A 61 -2.31 -7.12 22.14
C LEU A 61 -3.75 -7.07 21.63
N CYS A 62 -3.96 -6.71 20.36
CA CYS A 62 -5.28 -6.73 19.72
C CYS A 62 -5.88 -8.15 19.66
N HIS A 63 -5.07 -9.17 19.37
CA HIS A 63 -5.51 -10.57 19.30
C HIS A 63 -5.80 -11.17 20.69
N THR A 64 -4.99 -10.85 21.69
CA THR A 64 -5.07 -11.47 23.02
C THR A 64 -6.02 -10.74 23.96
N ASN A 65 -6.28 -9.45 23.74
CA ASN A 65 -7.11 -8.65 24.63
C ASN A 65 -8.14 -7.82 23.83
N PRO A 66 -9.44 -8.15 23.96
CA PRO A 66 -10.53 -7.46 23.28
C PRO A 66 -10.61 -5.95 23.55
N LYS A 67 -9.97 -5.45 24.63
CA LYS A 67 -9.89 -4.01 24.94
C LYS A 67 -9.08 -3.24 23.91
N TYR A 68 -8.08 -3.88 23.29
CA TYR A 68 -7.21 -3.26 22.28
C TYR A 68 -7.64 -3.56 20.85
N SER A 69 -8.57 -4.49 20.66
CA SER A 69 -9.25 -4.68 19.38
C SER A 69 -10.04 -3.42 19.06
N PHE A 70 -9.46 -2.55 18.22
CA PHE A 70 -10.16 -1.38 17.69
C PHE A 70 -11.46 -1.87 17.05
N ARG A 71 -12.61 -1.46 17.62
CA ARG A 71 -13.92 -1.61 16.99
C ARG A 71 -14.01 -0.69 15.77
N SER A 72 -13.22 -0.97 14.75
CA SER A 72 -13.38 -0.39 13.42
C SER A 72 -13.84 -1.49 12.49
N SER A 73 -15.16 -1.64 12.41
CA SER A 73 -15.89 -2.63 11.62
C SER A 73 -15.67 -2.51 10.09
N HIS A 74 -14.66 -1.78 9.63
CA HIS A 74 -14.59 -1.34 8.23
C HIS A 74 -13.22 -1.47 7.54
N VAL A 75 -12.11 -1.64 8.27
CA VAL A 75 -10.77 -1.53 7.64
C VAL A 75 -10.01 -2.87 7.54
N LEU A 76 -10.29 -3.84 8.40
CA LEU A 76 -9.52 -5.10 8.45
C LEU A 76 -10.08 -6.24 7.57
N SER A 77 -11.22 -6.05 6.89
CA SER A 77 -11.85 -7.13 6.11
C SER A 77 -11.26 -7.36 4.71
N LYS A 78 -10.21 -6.64 4.31
CA LYS A 78 -9.68 -6.72 2.92
C LYS A 78 -8.23 -7.19 2.74
N GLN A 79 -7.53 -7.60 3.80
CA GLN A 79 -6.12 -8.06 3.66
C GLN A 79 -5.95 -9.59 3.66
N HIS A 80 -7.04 -10.36 3.76
CA HIS A 80 -6.98 -11.81 3.60
C HIS A 80 -8.12 -12.32 2.71
N SER A 81 -8.07 -12.00 1.42
CA SER A 81 -8.63 -12.85 0.37
C SER A 81 -8.06 -12.38 -0.98
N GLU A 82 -7.50 -13.32 -1.72
CA GLU A 82 -6.87 -13.22 -3.05
C GLU A 82 -5.34 -13.02 -3.06
N PRO A 83 -4.54 -14.08 -3.39
CA PRO A 83 -3.14 -13.90 -3.70
C PRO A 83 -3.00 -12.97 -4.91
N SER A 84 -1.98 -12.10 -4.90
CA SER A 84 -1.73 -11.21 -6.02
C SER A 84 -1.58 -12.03 -7.32
N LYS A 85 -2.16 -11.55 -8.44
CA LYS A 85 -2.05 -12.21 -9.76
C LYS A 85 -0.60 -12.52 -10.16
N LEU A 86 0.37 -11.80 -9.60
CA LEU A 86 1.80 -12.02 -9.77
C LEU A 86 2.29 -13.33 -9.12
N GLN A 87 1.72 -13.74 -7.99
CA GLN A 87 2.02 -15.03 -7.34
C GLN A 87 1.42 -16.21 -8.12
N GLU A 88 0.24 -16.03 -8.72
CA GLU A 88 -0.39 -17.06 -9.55
C GLU A 88 0.36 -17.29 -10.87
N LEU A 89 0.89 -16.22 -11.48
CA LEU A 89 1.75 -16.33 -12.67
C LEU A 89 3.09 -17.02 -12.35
N ALA A 90 3.68 -16.72 -11.20
CA ALA A 90 4.93 -17.33 -10.75
C ALA A 90 4.77 -18.85 -10.47
N ALA A 91 3.61 -19.27 -9.97
CA ALA A 91 3.30 -20.69 -9.74
C ALA A 91 3.12 -21.46 -11.06
N LYS A 92 2.48 -20.85 -12.07
CA LYS A 92 2.27 -21.48 -13.39
C LYS A 92 3.58 -21.67 -14.16
N ASN A 93 4.54 -20.75 -14.02
CA ASN A 93 5.83 -20.81 -14.72
C ASN A 93 6.85 -21.76 -14.08
N ARG A 94 6.60 -22.29 -12.87
CA ARG A 94 7.46 -23.30 -12.23
C ARG A 94 7.14 -24.74 -12.63
N ALA A 95 6.03 -24.98 -13.32
CA ALA A 95 5.55 -26.32 -13.67
C ALA A 95 5.92 -26.78 -15.10
N ALA A 96 6.76 -26.05 -15.83
CA ALA A 96 7.29 -26.52 -17.11
C ALA A 96 8.55 -27.37 -16.87
N PRO A 97 8.54 -28.69 -17.16
CA PRO A 97 9.77 -29.47 -17.11
C PRO A 97 10.72 -28.96 -18.19
N PHE A 98 11.96 -28.66 -17.80
CA PHE A 98 13.07 -28.43 -18.71
C PHE A 98 13.19 -29.65 -19.64
N PHE A 99 12.79 -29.50 -20.89
CA PHE A 99 13.18 -30.43 -21.95
C PHE A 99 14.62 -30.10 -22.32
N ASN A 100 15.56 -30.95 -21.89
CA ASN A 100 16.93 -30.92 -22.40
C ASN A 100 16.92 -31.41 -23.85
N ALA A 101 17.57 -30.63 -24.74
CA ALA A 101 17.93 -31.02 -26.10
C ALA A 101 19.23 -31.82 -26.10
#